data_AF-M0NU24-F1
#
_entry.id   AF-M0NU24-F1
#
_cell.length_a   1.000
_cell.length_b   1.000
_cell.length_c   1.000
_cell.angle_alpha   90.00
_cell.angle_beta   90.00
_cell.angle_gamma   90.00
#
_symmetry.space_group_name_H-M   'P 1'
#
loop_
_entity.id
_entity.type
_entity.pdbx_description
1 polymer ?
#
loop_
_entity_poly.entity_id
_entity_poly.type
_entity_poly.pdbx_seq_one_letter_code
_entity_poly.pdbx_strand_id
1 'polypeptide(L)'
;MATDNKSERDGGLYERRIGTPKTADEVNGYWLFGFGVLLGLVGVALFLLTERGTTARGIGYALAALAPPFTMLGAVIRFPLRRTGTSLGYLGIAVSVLAVVWFVNIFPDGWSTTTGETTIIAVYSVGLFLIGLAGTVVPLLSDPVYEDYERMRGETAAATATAEETSGELDATREELETTREELAATESELETAREERSETKSELEAARGEATAAEAAAASLRESKARFELFEDASGKPRWRLRHRNGNVIAASGQGYSSRGKAQQGLHSVRRNALGAGLLRIETPVEEAEAVADDDGPEPEDAAEPDVAIPDESAAPESRATFELFADNADEWRFRLRHDNGNVVGDSGEGYASKSNAKRALAKLRDHVAAADYLRIDPAAFEVFRDAAGEYRWRLVHENGNILADSGEGYASRQKARQGLDSVRSNAGGAGLAFPDDEGAEGRAGDGEGKATFEAYEDRGGSWRWRLVHDNGNILADGGEGYASKSNATDAVERVGEYAPDANALAAGSAAFEIYEDAAEEWRWRLRHRNGNVLADSGEGYASRSNAVEAVTRVKANAPGAETVEK
;
A
#
# COMPACT_ATOMS: atom_id res chain seq x y z
N MET A 1 2.05 -20.25 41.10
CA MET A 1 3.08 -20.52 42.12
C MET A 1 3.36 -19.20 42.83
N ALA A 2 3.54 -19.22 44.15
CA ALA A 2 3.69 -18.09 45.10
C ALA A 2 2.37 -17.50 45.61
N THR A 3 2.10 -17.40 46.91
CA THR A 3 2.72 -17.97 48.12
C THR A 3 1.62 -17.95 49.19
N ASP A 4 1.24 -19.14 49.65
CA ASP A 4 0.32 -19.38 50.75
C ASP A 4 0.99 -18.93 52.06
N ASN A 5 0.63 -17.74 52.55
CA ASN A 5 1.18 -17.23 53.81
C ASN A 5 0.37 -17.81 54.97
N LYS A 6 0.86 -18.96 55.38
CA LYS A 6 0.46 -19.76 56.53
C LYS A 6 0.81 -19.03 57.83
N SER A 7 0.06 -17.99 58.21
CA SER A 7 0.05 -17.51 59.59
C SER A 7 -0.98 -18.32 60.38
N GLU A 8 -0.50 -19.43 60.94
CA GLU A 8 -0.88 -19.94 62.27
C GLU A 8 -2.32 -19.60 62.72
N ARG A 9 -3.31 -20.42 62.36
CA ARG A 9 -3.85 -21.44 63.28
C ARG A 9 -3.25 -21.38 64.69
N ASP A 10 -3.65 -20.38 65.45
CA ASP A 10 -4.00 -20.60 66.85
C ASP A 10 -5.11 -19.62 67.21
N GLY A 11 -6.32 -19.93 66.72
CA GLY A 11 -7.53 -19.40 67.34
C GLY A 11 -7.41 -19.67 68.83
N GLY A 12 -7.26 -18.59 69.60
CA GLY A 12 -6.91 -18.64 71.01
C GLY A 12 -7.88 -19.51 71.80
N LEU A 13 -7.56 -19.82 73.05
CA LEU A 13 -8.36 -20.73 73.88
C LEU A 13 -9.86 -20.35 73.94
N TYR A 14 -10.16 -19.06 73.76
CA TYR A 14 -11.52 -18.51 73.57
C TYR A 14 -12.21 -19.02 72.29
N GLU A 15 -11.59 -18.86 71.12
CA GLU A 15 -12.17 -19.25 69.84
C GLU A 15 -12.39 -20.77 69.74
N ARG A 16 -11.48 -21.53 70.35
CA ARG A 16 -11.54 -23.01 70.36
C ARG A 16 -12.62 -23.59 71.28
N ARG A 17 -13.07 -22.85 72.29
CA ARG A 17 -13.96 -23.38 73.35
C ARG A 17 -15.27 -22.63 73.53
N ILE A 18 -15.34 -21.36 73.10
CA ILE A 18 -16.47 -20.46 73.37
C ILE A 18 -17.13 -20.01 72.06
N GLY A 19 -16.37 -19.55 71.07
CA GLY A 19 -16.90 -19.19 69.75
C GLY A 19 -16.04 -18.15 69.02
N THR A 20 -16.38 -17.88 67.75
CA THR A 20 -15.69 -16.86 66.93
C THR A 20 -16.02 -15.46 67.46
N PRO A 21 -15.02 -14.67 67.89
CA PRO A 21 -15.26 -13.34 68.46
C PRO A 21 -15.84 -12.40 67.40
N LYS A 22 -16.84 -11.59 67.79
CA LYS A 22 -17.46 -10.59 66.91
C LYS A 22 -16.70 -9.26 66.93
N THR A 23 -15.93 -9.00 67.98
CA THR A 23 -15.05 -7.83 68.10
C THR A 23 -13.67 -8.25 68.61
N ALA A 24 -12.63 -7.48 68.26
CA ALA A 24 -11.26 -7.74 68.72
C ALA A 24 -11.13 -7.70 70.26
N ASP A 25 -11.99 -6.94 70.93
CA ASP A 25 -11.96 -6.71 72.37
C ASP A 25 -12.78 -7.73 73.18
N GLU A 26 -13.66 -8.51 72.55
CA GLU A 26 -14.54 -9.50 73.20
C GLU A 26 -13.75 -10.54 74.01
N VAL A 27 -12.64 -11.02 73.44
CA VAL A 27 -11.76 -12.02 74.06
C VAL A 27 -11.10 -11.46 75.32
N ASN A 28 -10.60 -10.21 75.25
CA ASN A 28 -9.97 -9.54 76.38
C ASN A 28 -10.98 -9.24 77.49
N GLY A 29 -12.16 -8.75 77.13
CA GLY A 29 -13.26 -8.55 78.07
C GLY A 29 -13.70 -9.86 78.74
N TYR A 30 -13.67 -10.99 78.03
CA TYR A 30 -13.97 -12.29 78.61
C TYR A 30 -12.99 -12.68 79.71
N TRP A 31 -11.70 -12.66 79.41
CA TRP A 31 -10.66 -13.01 80.39
C TRP A 31 -10.61 -12.02 81.55
N LEU A 32 -10.83 -10.73 81.31
CA LEU A 32 -10.86 -9.71 82.35
C LEU A 32 -12.03 -9.90 83.32
N PHE A 33 -13.21 -10.27 82.80
CA PHE A 33 -14.36 -10.63 83.64
C PHE A 33 -14.05 -11.85 84.50
N GLY A 34 -13.51 -12.91 83.89
CA GLY A 34 -13.12 -14.13 84.61
C GLY A 34 -12.06 -13.85 85.69
N PHE A 35 -11.09 -13.01 85.37
CA PHE A 35 -10.06 -12.55 86.32
C PHE A 35 -10.69 -11.81 87.50
N GLY A 36 -11.60 -10.87 87.27
CA GLY A 36 -12.29 -10.14 88.33
C GLY A 36 -13.08 -11.07 89.26
N VAL A 37 -13.80 -12.06 88.71
CA VAL A 37 -14.51 -13.07 89.52
C VAL A 37 -13.55 -13.89 90.38
N LEU A 38 -12.45 -14.36 89.79
CA LEU A 38 -11.43 -15.12 90.50
C LEU A 38 -10.79 -14.30 91.63
N LEU A 39 -10.47 -13.04 91.35
CA LEU A 39 -9.90 -12.11 92.33
C LEU A 39 -10.82 -11.93 93.54
N GLY A 40 -12.13 -11.81 93.29
CA GLY A 40 -13.14 -11.71 94.34
C GLY A 40 -13.23 -12.98 95.19
N LEU A 41 -13.24 -14.16 94.56
CA LEU A 41 -13.26 -15.44 95.28
C LEU A 41 -12.02 -15.63 96.17
N VAL A 42 -10.83 -15.31 95.64
CA VAL A 42 -9.58 -15.38 96.40
C VAL A 42 -9.58 -14.37 97.55
N GLY A 43 -10.04 -13.13 97.30
CA GLY A 43 -10.15 -12.10 98.33
C GLY A 43 -11.08 -12.50 99.48
N VAL A 44 -12.26 -13.06 99.16
CA VAL A 44 -13.21 -13.57 100.15
C VAL A 44 -12.63 -14.76 100.93
N ALA A 45 -11.98 -15.70 100.25
CA ALA A 45 -11.34 -16.84 100.92
C ALA A 45 -10.25 -16.37 101.91
N LEU A 46 -9.37 -15.45 101.49
CA LEU A 46 -8.35 -14.86 102.36
C LEU A 46 -8.97 -14.10 103.53
N PHE A 47 -10.05 -13.35 103.29
CA PHE A 47 -10.78 -12.65 104.36
C PHE A 47 -11.35 -13.61 105.42
N LEU A 48 -11.85 -14.78 105.02
CA LEU A 48 -12.40 -15.79 105.92
C LEU A 48 -11.30 -16.54 106.70
N LEU A 49 -10.13 -16.73 106.09
CA LEU A 49 -9.01 -17.50 106.66
C LEU A 49 -8.06 -16.66 107.54
N THR A 50 -8.22 -15.34 107.58
CA THR A 50 -7.28 -14.43 108.27
C THR A 50 -7.92 -13.75 109.48
N GLU A 51 -7.11 -13.52 110.52
CA GLU A 51 -7.57 -12.88 111.75
C GLU A 51 -7.90 -11.40 111.57
N ARG A 52 -8.85 -10.90 112.37
CA ARG A 52 -9.30 -9.50 112.31
C ARG A 52 -8.17 -8.54 112.68
N GLY A 53 -8.07 -7.42 111.96
CA GLY A 53 -7.07 -6.38 112.23
C GLY A 53 -5.65 -6.70 111.76
N THR A 54 -5.45 -7.75 110.95
CA THR A 54 -4.13 -8.10 110.40
C THR A 54 -3.94 -7.57 108.98
N THR A 55 -2.69 -7.32 108.57
CA THR A 55 -2.34 -6.96 107.18
C THR A 55 -2.83 -8.00 106.17
N ALA A 56 -2.77 -9.29 106.54
CA ALA A 56 -3.27 -10.38 105.71
C ALA A 56 -4.77 -10.25 105.40
N ARG A 57 -5.57 -9.79 106.37
CA ARG A 57 -7.00 -9.51 106.15
C ARG A 57 -7.24 -8.26 105.31
N GLY A 58 -6.36 -7.25 105.43
CA GLY A 58 -6.34 -6.07 104.56
C GLY A 58 -6.16 -6.44 103.08
N ILE A 59 -5.26 -7.39 102.79
CA ILE A 59 -5.07 -7.93 101.43
C ILE A 59 -6.34 -8.64 100.95
N GLY A 60 -7.02 -9.40 101.81
CA GLY A 60 -8.32 -10.02 101.49
C GLY A 60 -9.37 -8.98 101.08
N TYR A 61 -9.50 -7.88 101.82
CA TYR A 61 -10.38 -6.76 101.47
C TYR A 61 -9.99 -6.09 100.15
N ALA A 62 -8.70 -5.86 99.92
CA ALA A 62 -8.20 -5.24 98.69
C ALA A 62 -8.52 -6.07 97.45
N LEU A 63 -8.29 -7.38 97.50
CA LEU A 63 -8.61 -8.29 96.40
C LEU A 63 -10.12 -8.37 96.15
N ALA A 64 -10.93 -8.42 97.21
CA ALA A 64 -12.39 -8.36 97.09
C ALA A 64 -12.88 -7.02 96.51
N ALA A 65 -12.23 -5.91 96.87
CA ALA A 65 -12.54 -4.57 96.35
C ALA A 65 -12.06 -4.36 94.90
N LEU A 66 -11.06 -5.09 94.41
CA LEU A 66 -10.67 -5.02 93.00
C LEU A 66 -11.60 -5.84 92.10
N ALA A 67 -12.38 -6.79 92.62
CA ALA A 67 -13.25 -7.63 91.81
C ALA A 67 -14.35 -6.84 91.04
N PRO A 68 -15.11 -5.92 91.67
CA PRO A 68 -16.14 -5.14 90.96
C PRO A 68 -15.63 -4.33 89.75
N PRO A 69 -14.55 -3.52 89.82
CA PRO A 69 -14.10 -2.76 88.66
C PRO A 69 -13.60 -3.64 87.50
N PHE A 70 -12.91 -4.75 87.79
CA PHE A 70 -12.46 -5.70 86.75
C PHE A 70 -13.63 -6.48 86.12
N THR A 71 -14.61 -6.90 86.91
CA THR A 71 -15.82 -7.57 86.37
C THR A 71 -16.68 -6.61 85.54
N MET A 72 -16.90 -5.38 86.02
CA MET A 72 -17.64 -4.36 85.28
C MET A 72 -16.94 -4.01 83.98
N LEU A 73 -15.63 -3.74 83.98
CA LEU A 73 -14.93 -3.42 82.74
C LEU A 73 -14.91 -4.62 81.78
N GLY A 74 -14.70 -5.83 82.28
CA GLY A 74 -14.75 -7.04 81.47
C GLY A 74 -16.11 -7.24 80.80
N ALA A 75 -17.21 -6.93 81.49
CA ALA A 75 -18.55 -6.95 80.91
C ALA A 75 -18.77 -5.82 79.89
N VAL A 76 -18.26 -4.62 80.19
CA VAL A 76 -18.39 -3.41 79.35
C VAL A 76 -17.63 -3.58 78.03
N ILE A 77 -16.39 -4.06 78.06
CA ILE A 77 -15.52 -4.26 76.88
C ILE A 77 -16.10 -5.32 75.91
N ARG A 78 -16.95 -6.24 76.37
CA ARG A 78 -17.64 -7.20 75.48
C ARG A 78 -18.69 -6.55 74.58
N PHE A 79 -19.16 -5.35 74.92
CA PHE A 79 -19.99 -4.58 74.00
C PHE A 79 -19.09 -3.92 72.95
N PRO A 80 -19.59 -3.72 71.70
CA PRO A 80 -18.86 -3.03 70.65
C PRO A 80 -18.76 -1.52 70.97
N LEU A 81 -17.87 -1.16 71.90
CA LEU A 81 -17.68 0.21 72.35
C LEU A 81 -16.70 0.96 71.45
N ARG A 82 -16.97 2.24 71.23
CA ARG A 82 -16.00 3.16 70.61
C ARG A 82 -14.80 3.35 71.53
N ARG A 83 -13.66 3.76 70.95
CA ARG A 83 -12.41 4.04 71.68
C ARG A 83 -12.60 4.97 72.89
N THR A 84 -13.56 5.89 72.83
CA THR A 84 -13.92 6.79 73.93
C THR A 84 -14.54 6.05 75.12
N GLY A 85 -15.44 5.10 74.87
CA GLY A 85 -16.03 4.24 75.91
C GLY A 85 -14.98 3.34 76.55
N THR A 86 -14.11 2.73 75.74
CA THR A 86 -13.01 1.89 76.25
C THR A 86 -12.02 2.71 77.10
N SER A 87 -11.64 3.91 76.66
CA SER A 87 -10.75 4.80 77.40
C SER A 87 -11.33 5.26 78.74
N LEU A 88 -12.62 5.58 78.75
CA LEU A 88 -13.34 5.97 79.97
C LEU A 88 -13.45 4.80 80.97
N GLY A 89 -13.67 3.58 80.47
CA GLY A 89 -13.65 2.37 81.27
C GLY A 89 -12.29 2.09 81.91
N TYR A 90 -11.20 2.22 81.15
CA TYR A 90 -9.83 2.08 81.69
C TYR A 90 -9.49 3.16 82.72
N LEU A 91 -9.93 4.40 82.50
CA LEU A 91 -9.77 5.48 83.47
C LEU A 91 -10.49 5.14 84.79
N GLY A 92 -11.71 4.60 84.71
CA GLY A 92 -12.46 4.15 85.88
C GLY A 92 -11.74 3.04 86.67
N ILE A 93 -11.15 2.05 85.98
CA ILE A 93 -10.30 1.05 86.65
C ILE A 93 -9.10 1.69 87.35
N ALA A 94 -8.39 2.60 86.67
CA ALA A 94 -7.20 3.23 87.25
C ALA A 94 -7.55 3.97 88.55
N VAL A 95 -8.66 4.71 88.57
CA VAL A 95 -9.17 5.40 89.76
C VAL A 95 -9.55 4.41 90.88
N SER A 96 -10.25 3.32 90.56
CA SER A 96 -10.60 2.29 91.55
C SER A 96 -9.37 1.58 92.13
N VAL A 97 -8.37 1.25 91.31
CA VAL A 97 -7.12 0.62 91.76
C VAL A 97 -6.34 1.57 92.68
N LEU A 98 -6.25 2.86 92.35
CA LEU A 98 -5.59 3.86 93.19
C LEU A 98 -6.24 3.96 94.57
N ALA A 99 -7.58 3.92 94.64
CA ALA A 99 -8.29 3.90 95.91
C ALA A 99 -7.99 2.64 96.74
N VAL A 100 -7.89 1.47 96.11
CA VAL A 100 -7.53 0.21 96.80
C VAL A 100 -6.09 0.21 97.28
N VAL A 101 -5.14 0.73 96.49
CA VAL A 101 -3.74 0.87 96.92
C VAL A 101 -3.64 1.81 98.12
N TRP A 102 -4.38 2.91 98.10
CA TRP A 102 -4.45 3.83 99.23
C TRP A 102 -5.02 3.17 100.49
N PHE A 103 -6.06 2.34 100.34
CA PHE A 103 -6.61 1.53 101.44
C PHE A 103 -5.57 0.60 102.06
N VAL A 104 -4.83 -0.17 101.24
CA VAL A 104 -3.83 -1.13 101.73
C VAL A 104 -2.71 -0.44 102.49
N ASN A 105 -2.34 0.78 102.12
CA ASN A 105 -1.26 1.52 102.78
C ASN A 105 -1.62 1.99 104.20
N ILE A 106 -2.92 2.23 104.46
CA ILE A 106 -3.40 2.77 105.73
C ILE A 106 -3.92 1.68 106.67
N PHE A 107 -4.36 0.53 106.14
CA PHE A 107 -4.88 -0.59 106.93
C PHE A 107 -3.74 -1.46 107.51
N PRO A 108 -3.81 -1.92 108.78
CA PRO A 108 -4.95 -1.84 109.70
C PRO A 108 -4.94 -0.60 110.62
N ASP A 109 -3.79 0.02 110.88
CA ASP A 109 -3.62 0.94 112.00
C ASP A 109 -4.24 2.33 111.78
N GLY A 110 -4.31 2.80 110.53
CA GLY A 110 -4.86 4.11 110.19
C GLY A 110 -6.32 4.08 109.70
N TRP A 111 -6.97 2.91 109.69
CA TRP A 111 -8.34 2.78 109.21
C TRP A 111 -9.37 3.00 110.33
N SER A 112 -10.26 3.99 110.18
CA SER A 112 -11.33 4.27 111.14
C SER A 112 -12.36 3.13 111.19
N THR A 113 -12.51 2.50 112.35
CA THR A 113 -13.53 1.46 112.60
C THR A 113 -14.93 2.04 112.84
N THR A 114 -15.05 3.36 113.08
CA THR A 114 -16.34 4.03 113.37
C THR A 114 -16.99 4.61 112.12
N THR A 115 -16.20 5.22 111.23
CA THR A 115 -16.73 5.94 110.05
C THR A 115 -16.32 5.29 108.72
N GLY A 116 -15.26 4.48 108.71
CA GLY A 116 -14.52 4.19 107.48
C GLY A 116 -13.88 5.46 106.90
N GLU A 117 -12.83 5.30 106.08
CA GLU A 117 -12.22 6.45 105.41
C GLU A 117 -13.09 6.87 104.21
N THR A 118 -13.96 7.86 104.43
CA THR A 118 -14.99 8.28 103.46
C THR A 118 -14.40 8.77 102.15
N THR A 119 -13.23 9.40 102.17
CA THR A 119 -12.54 9.86 100.97
C THR A 119 -12.08 8.71 100.08
N ILE A 120 -11.55 7.62 100.67
CA ILE A 120 -11.15 6.43 99.90
C ILE A 120 -12.38 5.79 99.23
N ILE A 121 -13.48 5.68 99.98
CA ILE A 121 -14.74 5.12 99.47
C ILE A 121 -15.30 6.00 98.34
N ALA A 122 -15.22 7.33 98.47
CA ALA A 122 -15.66 8.27 97.44
C ALA A 122 -14.86 8.11 96.14
N VAL A 123 -13.52 8.08 96.22
CA VAL A 123 -12.65 7.88 95.04
C VAL A 123 -12.93 6.53 94.38
N TYR A 124 -13.06 5.47 95.17
CA TYR A 124 -13.41 4.15 94.65
C TYR A 124 -14.77 4.14 93.93
N SER A 125 -15.77 4.83 94.51
CA SER A 125 -17.11 4.97 93.93
C SER A 125 -17.11 5.76 92.62
N VAL A 126 -16.30 6.81 92.50
CA VAL A 126 -16.10 7.56 91.25
C VAL A 126 -15.52 6.65 90.16
N GLY A 127 -14.53 5.80 90.50
CA GLY A 127 -13.97 4.83 89.57
C GLY A 127 -15.03 3.87 89.01
N LEU A 128 -15.89 3.31 89.88
CA LEU A 128 -16.99 2.45 89.44
C LEU A 128 -18.03 3.18 88.58
N PHE A 129 -18.32 4.44 88.92
CA PHE A 129 -19.26 5.28 88.16
C PHE A 129 -18.76 5.53 86.73
N LEU A 130 -17.47 5.81 86.54
CA LEU A 130 -16.87 5.99 85.22
C LEU A 130 -16.98 4.73 84.35
N ILE A 131 -16.76 3.54 84.94
CA ILE A 131 -16.93 2.26 84.22
C ILE A 131 -18.40 2.04 83.85
N GLY A 132 -19.33 2.37 84.74
CA GLY A 132 -20.77 2.31 84.47
C GLY A 132 -21.21 3.24 83.34
N LEU A 133 -20.69 4.47 83.31
CA LEU A 133 -20.98 5.47 82.26
C LEU A 133 -20.48 5.00 80.88
N ALA A 134 -19.29 4.39 80.85
CA ALA A 134 -18.70 3.83 79.63
C ALA A 134 -19.59 2.74 79.00
N GLY A 135 -20.21 1.89 79.82
CA GLY A 135 -21.08 0.80 79.34
C GLY A 135 -22.51 1.21 78.99
N THR A 136 -23.04 2.27 79.61
CA THR A 136 -24.47 2.60 79.51
C THR A 136 -24.76 3.82 78.66
N VAL A 137 -23.95 4.87 78.76
CA VAL A 137 -24.23 6.17 78.13
C VAL A 137 -23.49 6.32 76.80
N VAL A 138 -22.25 5.87 76.71
CA VAL A 138 -21.46 5.98 75.48
C VAL A 138 -22.12 5.28 74.28
N PRO A 139 -22.68 4.06 74.41
CA PRO A 139 -23.40 3.42 73.30
C PRO A 139 -24.63 4.20 72.81
N LEU A 140 -25.36 4.85 73.72
CA LEU A 140 -26.57 5.61 73.39
C LEU A 140 -26.28 6.93 72.67
N LEU A 141 -25.11 7.52 72.90
CA LEU A 141 -24.66 8.73 72.21
C LEU A 141 -23.93 8.41 70.89
N SER A 142 -23.58 7.15 70.67
CA SER A 142 -22.81 6.67 69.53
C SER A 142 -23.75 6.04 68.52
N ASP A 143 -24.32 6.82 67.60
CA ASP A 143 -25.25 6.29 66.59
C ASP A 143 -24.51 5.35 65.61
N PRO A 144 -24.86 4.05 65.54
CA PRO A 144 -24.21 3.10 64.63
C PRO A 144 -24.67 3.27 63.16
N VAL A 145 -25.79 3.96 62.92
CA VAL A 145 -26.41 4.02 61.57
C VAL A 145 -25.66 4.95 60.62
N TYR A 146 -24.95 5.96 61.13
CA TYR A 146 -24.31 6.97 60.29
C TYR A 146 -23.03 6.46 59.59
N GLU A 147 -22.23 5.64 60.29
CA GLU A 147 -20.96 5.13 59.75
C GLU A 147 -21.15 3.97 58.76
N ASP A 148 -22.13 3.09 58.98
CA ASP A 148 -22.48 2.05 58.01
C ASP A 148 -23.07 2.65 56.72
N TYR A 149 -23.79 3.79 56.82
CA TYR A 149 -24.26 4.52 55.65
C TYR A 149 -23.11 5.12 54.84
N GLU A 150 -22.09 5.71 55.49
CA GLU A 150 -20.91 6.23 54.79
C GLU A 150 -20.08 5.11 54.14
N ARG A 151 -19.91 3.96 54.81
CA ARG A 151 -19.24 2.80 54.21
C ARG A 151 -19.99 2.30 52.98
N MET A 152 -21.29 2.05 53.09
CA MET A 152 -22.11 1.61 51.96
C MET A 152 -22.10 2.62 50.82
N ARG A 153 -22.09 3.92 51.13
CA ARG A 153 -21.96 4.98 50.11
C ARG A 153 -20.59 4.95 49.43
N GLY A 154 -19.51 4.68 50.17
CA GLY A 154 -18.17 4.51 49.61
C GLY A 154 -18.04 3.27 48.72
N GLU A 155 -18.58 2.13 49.15
CA GLU A 155 -18.59 0.88 48.37
C GLU A 155 -19.44 1.01 47.10
N THR A 156 -20.61 1.64 47.18
CA THR A 156 -21.45 1.90 46.00
C THR A 156 -20.79 2.88 45.05
N ALA A 157 -20.15 3.95 45.55
CA ALA A 157 -19.39 4.88 44.71
C ALA A 157 -18.20 4.19 44.02
N ALA A 158 -17.48 3.32 44.72
CA ALA A 158 -16.39 2.54 44.15
C ALA A 158 -16.89 1.56 43.08
N ALA A 159 -18.00 0.86 43.35
CA ALA A 159 -18.62 -0.04 42.39
C ALA A 159 -19.11 0.70 41.14
N THR A 160 -19.72 1.88 41.30
CA THR A 160 -20.13 2.73 40.17
C THR A 160 -18.92 3.19 39.36
N ALA A 161 -17.84 3.64 40.00
CA ALA A 161 -16.62 4.04 39.30
C ALA A 161 -16.02 2.89 38.48
N THR A 162 -15.96 1.67 39.03
CA THR A 162 -15.50 0.49 38.28
C THR A 162 -16.41 0.12 37.12
N ALA A 163 -17.73 0.31 37.27
CA ALA A 163 -18.70 0.05 36.20
C ALA A 163 -18.59 1.09 35.07
N GLU A 164 -18.36 2.37 35.41
CA GLU A 164 -18.11 3.43 34.44
C GLU A 164 -16.80 3.20 33.67
N GLU A 165 -15.73 2.79 34.36
CA GLU A 165 -14.45 2.42 33.73
C GLU A 165 -14.63 1.23 32.75
N THR A 166 -15.31 0.17 33.19
CA THR A 166 -15.60 -0.99 32.34
C THR A 166 -16.48 -0.63 31.15
N SER A 167 -17.46 0.28 31.35
CA SER A 167 -18.31 0.78 30.25
C SER A 167 -17.47 1.58 29.25
N GLY A 168 -16.56 2.43 29.71
CA GLY A 168 -15.65 3.19 28.84
C GLY A 168 -14.75 2.27 28.02
N GLU A 169 -14.22 1.21 28.62
CA GLU A 169 -13.42 0.20 27.89
C GLU A 169 -14.26 -0.57 26.86
N LEU A 170 -15.50 -0.92 27.20
CA LEU A 170 -16.46 -1.55 26.27
C LEU A 170 -16.82 -0.64 25.09
N ASP A 171 -16.98 0.66 25.32
CA ASP A 171 -17.32 1.59 24.26
C ASP A 171 -16.11 1.85 23.35
N ALA A 172 -14.89 1.96 23.90
CA ALA A 172 -13.66 2.06 23.11
C ALA A 172 -13.42 0.82 22.24
N THR A 173 -13.63 -0.39 22.79
CA THR A 173 -13.49 -1.64 22.02
C THR A 173 -14.57 -1.79 20.95
N ARG A 174 -15.78 -1.25 21.15
CA ARG A 174 -16.81 -1.20 20.11
C ARG A 174 -16.42 -0.27 18.96
N GLU A 175 -15.88 0.90 19.28
CA GLU A 175 -15.41 1.85 18.27
C GLU A 175 -14.28 1.24 17.42
N GLU A 176 -13.30 0.59 18.05
CA GLU A 176 -12.22 -0.13 17.35
C GLU A 176 -12.76 -1.26 16.45
N LEU A 177 -13.78 -2.00 16.92
CA LEU A 177 -14.43 -3.05 16.15
C LEU A 177 -15.20 -2.50 14.94
N GLU A 178 -15.83 -1.33 15.07
CA GLU A 178 -16.51 -0.65 13.96
C GLU A 178 -15.49 -0.19 12.92
N THR A 179 -14.39 0.44 13.32
CA THR A 179 -13.29 0.81 12.40
C THR A 179 -12.74 -0.41 11.68
N THR A 180 -12.46 -1.50 12.40
CA THR A 180 -11.93 -2.74 11.80
C THR A 180 -12.92 -3.34 10.78
N ARG A 181 -14.23 -3.24 11.02
CA ARG A 181 -15.26 -3.72 10.08
C ARG A 181 -15.32 -2.86 8.83
N GLU A 182 -15.18 -1.55 8.96
CA GLU A 182 -15.13 -0.64 7.81
C GLU A 182 -13.88 -0.91 6.95
N GLU A 183 -12.71 -1.09 7.58
CA GLU A 183 -11.48 -1.49 6.88
C GLU A 183 -11.62 -2.84 6.17
N LEU A 184 -12.27 -3.82 6.81
CA LEU A 184 -12.55 -5.11 6.19
C LEU A 184 -13.48 -4.98 4.97
N ALA A 185 -14.55 -4.20 5.08
CA ALA A 185 -15.47 -3.96 3.98
C ALA A 185 -14.80 -3.25 2.79
N ALA A 186 -13.93 -2.27 3.07
CA ALA A 186 -13.12 -1.61 2.04
C ALA A 186 -12.19 -2.62 1.34
N THR A 187 -11.49 -3.45 2.12
CA THR A 187 -10.59 -4.49 1.58
C THR A 187 -11.34 -5.53 0.74
N GLU A 188 -12.55 -5.92 1.15
CA GLU A 188 -13.39 -6.85 0.39
C GLU A 188 -13.81 -6.24 -0.96
N SER A 189 -14.17 -4.96 -0.98
CA SER A 189 -14.48 -4.23 -2.22
C SER A 189 -13.27 -4.15 -3.16
N GLU A 190 -12.08 -3.82 -2.65
CA GLU A 190 -10.85 -3.79 -3.43
C GLU A 190 -10.52 -5.18 -4.03
N LEU A 191 -10.75 -6.24 -3.26
CA LEU A 191 -10.53 -7.61 -3.70
C LEU A 191 -11.50 -8.02 -4.82
N GLU A 192 -12.75 -7.54 -4.78
CA GLU A 192 -13.72 -7.76 -5.86
C GLU A 192 -13.27 -7.07 -7.15
N THR A 193 -12.89 -5.80 -7.08
CA THR A 193 -12.34 -5.06 -8.24
C THR A 193 -11.12 -5.75 -8.82
N ALA A 194 -10.16 -6.17 -7.97
CA ALA A 194 -8.97 -6.88 -8.44
C ALA A 194 -9.30 -8.24 -9.10
N ARG A 195 -10.36 -8.91 -8.66
CA ARG A 195 -10.83 -10.17 -9.29
C ARG A 195 -11.45 -9.92 -10.66
N GLU A 196 -12.22 -8.85 -10.81
CA GLU A 196 -12.78 -8.42 -12.10
C GLU A 196 -11.68 -8.07 -13.09
N GLU A 197 -10.72 -7.23 -12.70
CA GLU A 197 -9.56 -6.86 -13.53
C GLU A 197 -8.75 -8.09 -13.98
N ARG A 198 -8.55 -9.06 -13.08
CA ARG A 198 -7.88 -10.32 -13.41
C ARG A 198 -8.68 -11.14 -14.42
N SER A 199 -10.02 -11.13 -14.31
CA SER A 199 -10.90 -11.83 -15.24
C SER A 199 -10.84 -11.22 -16.64
N GLU A 200 -10.91 -9.88 -16.72
CA GLU A 200 -10.75 -9.13 -17.98
C GLU A 200 -9.39 -9.41 -18.62
N THR A 201 -8.30 -9.26 -17.86
CA THR A 201 -6.92 -9.53 -18.33
C THR A 201 -6.77 -10.96 -18.84
N LYS A 202 -7.40 -11.93 -18.17
CA LYS A 202 -7.38 -13.33 -18.61
C LYS A 202 -8.12 -13.51 -19.94
N SER A 203 -9.25 -12.85 -20.13
CA SER A 203 -10.00 -12.88 -21.39
C SER A 203 -9.20 -12.26 -22.53
N GLU A 204 -8.54 -11.13 -22.29
CA GLU A 204 -7.65 -10.50 -23.29
C GLU A 204 -6.48 -11.41 -23.67
N LEU A 205 -5.86 -12.09 -22.68
CA LEU A 205 -4.77 -13.02 -22.93
C LEU A 205 -5.21 -14.20 -23.82
N GLU A 206 -6.40 -14.74 -23.58
CA GLU A 206 -6.94 -15.82 -24.41
C GLU A 206 -7.27 -15.33 -25.83
N ALA A 207 -7.79 -14.12 -25.99
CA ALA A 207 -8.01 -13.51 -27.31
C ALA A 207 -6.69 -13.32 -28.08
N ALA A 208 -5.67 -12.75 -27.42
CA ALA A 208 -4.35 -12.54 -28.02
C ALA A 208 -3.66 -13.87 -28.38
N ARG A 209 -3.83 -14.92 -27.57
CA ARG A 209 -3.39 -16.27 -27.91
C ARG A 209 -4.11 -16.80 -29.15
N GLY A 210 -5.43 -16.60 -29.25
CA GLY A 210 -6.20 -16.93 -30.44
C GLY A 210 -5.66 -16.25 -31.69
N GLU A 211 -5.41 -14.94 -31.63
CA GLU A 211 -4.82 -14.17 -32.72
C GLU A 211 -3.41 -14.66 -33.09
N ALA A 212 -2.56 -14.93 -32.11
CA ALA A 212 -1.22 -15.47 -32.35
C ALA A 212 -1.28 -16.83 -33.08
N THR A 213 -2.16 -17.74 -32.65
CA THR A 213 -2.34 -19.03 -33.34
C THR A 213 -2.87 -18.86 -34.76
N ALA A 214 -3.77 -17.91 -35.00
CA ALA A 214 -4.27 -17.60 -36.34
C ALA A 214 -3.18 -17.00 -37.23
N ALA A 215 -2.34 -16.11 -36.69
CA ALA A 215 -1.20 -15.54 -37.38
C ALA A 215 -0.13 -16.59 -37.71
N GLU A 216 0.16 -17.51 -36.79
CA GLU A 216 1.03 -18.66 -37.03
C GLU A 216 0.49 -19.57 -38.14
N ALA A 217 -0.81 -19.86 -38.12
CA ALA A 217 -1.46 -20.65 -39.17
C ALA A 217 -1.43 -19.93 -40.54
N ALA A 218 -1.68 -18.62 -40.56
CA ALA A 218 -1.57 -17.81 -41.77
C ALA A 218 -0.13 -17.81 -42.32
N ALA A 219 0.87 -17.62 -41.46
CA ALA A 219 2.28 -17.68 -41.84
C ALA A 219 2.68 -19.08 -42.33
N ALA A 220 2.15 -20.15 -41.73
CA ALA A 220 2.36 -21.52 -42.22
C ALA A 220 1.76 -21.71 -43.62
N SER A 221 0.54 -21.19 -43.85
CA SER A 221 -0.12 -21.27 -45.17
C SER A 221 0.63 -20.50 -46.27
N LEU A 222 1.23 -19.35 -45.94
CA LEU A 222 2.06 -18.57 -46.86
C LEU A 222 3.34 -19.31 -47.26
N ARG A 223 3.85 -20.19 -46.39
CA ARG A 223 5.03 -21.03 -46.66
C ARG A 223 4.68 -22.30 -47.45
N GLU A 224 3.40 -22.66 -47.57
CA GLU A 224 2.95 -23.83 -48.32
C GLU A 224 2.85 -23.51 -49.83
N SER A 225 3.89 -23.84 -50.59
CA SER A 225 3.88 -23.63 -52.05
C SER A 225 3.23 -24.79 -52.80
N LYS A 226 2.25 -24.47 -53.66
CA LYS A 226 1.66 -25.41 -54.64
C LYS A 226 2.49 -25.55 -55.91
N ALA A 227 3.66 -24.90 -55.98
CA ALA A 227 4.54 -24.90 -57.13
C ALA A 227 5.94 -25.42 -56.77
N ARG A 228 6.65 -25.96 -57.75
CA ARG A 228 7.99 -26.51 -57.61
C ARG A 228 8.93 -25.85 -58.61
N PHE A 229 10.12 -25.51 -58.16
CA PHE A 229 11.19 -25.10 -59.05
C PHE A 229 11.86 -26.32 -59.70
N GLU A 230 12.02 -26.25 -61.02
CA GLU A 230 12.70 -27.22 -61.85
C GLU A 230 13.94 -26.56 -62.44
N LEU A 231 15.10 -27.18 -62.25
CA LEU A 231 16.36 -26.79 -62.90
C LEU A 231 16.60 -27.72 -64.08
N PHE A 232 16.75 -27.18 -65.28
CA PHE A 232 16.89 -27.96 -66.51
C PHE A 232 17.87 -27.29 -67.48
N GLU A 233 18.32 -28.02 -68.50
CA GLU A 233 19.13 -27.46 -69.58
C GLU A 233 18.23 -27.23 -70.80
N ASP A 234 18.39 -26.08 -71.45
CA ASP A 234 17.68 -25.79 -72.69
C ASP A 234 18.32 -26.52 -73.90
N ALA A 235 17.71 -26.38 -75.09
CA ALA A 235 18.21 -26.99 -76.32
C ALA A 235 19.63 -26.52 -76.73
N SER A 236 20.11 -25.42 -76.13
CA SER A 236 21.46 -24.88 -76.34
C SER A 236 22.45 -25.34 -75.26
N GLY A 237 22.03 -26.23 -74.35
CA GLY A 237 22.85 -26.72 -73.24
C GLY A 237 23.03 -25.72 -72.10
N LYS A 238 22.30 -24.58 -72.10
CA LYS A 238 22.39 -23.58 -71.04
C LYS A 238 21.46 -23.94 -69.87
N PRO A 239 21.95 -23.94 -68.62
CA PRO A 239 21.11 -24.14 -67.44
C PRO A 239 20.05 -23.03 -67.28
N ARG A 240 18.81 -23.44 -67.00
CA ARG A 240 17.65 -22.58 -66.73
C ARG A 240 16.86 -23.08 -65.53
N TRP A 241 16.09 -22.19 -64.92
CA TRP A 241 15.10 -22.57 -63.92
C TRP A 241 13.69 -22.22 -64.40
N ARG A 242 12.70 -23.01 -63.99
CA ARG A 242 11.27 -22.68 -64.13
C ARG A 242 10.49 -23.06 -62.89
N LEU A 243 9.48 -22.29 -62.55
CA LEU A 243 8.52 -22.58 -61.51
C LEU A 243 7.28 -23.20 -62.14
N ARG A 244 7.01 -24.46 -61.82
CA ARG A 244 5.84 -25.20 -62.30
C ARG A 244 4.83 -25.37 -61.17
N HIS A 245 3.62 -24.89 -61.38
CA HIS A 245 2.51 -25.13 -60.47
C HIS A 245 2.05 -26.60 -60.56
N ARG A 246 1.46 -27.15 -59.50
CA ARG A 246 1.01 -28.57 -59.44
C ARG A 246 0.02 -28.97 -60.53
N ASN A 247 -0.66 -28.01 -61.17
CA ASN A 247 -1.54 -28.27 -62.32
C ASN A 247 -0.78 -28.43 -63.65
N GLY A 248 0.56 -28.36 -63.63
CA GLY A 248 1.40 -28.49 -64.80
C GLY A 248 1.76 -27.17 -65.47
N ASN A 249 1.14 -26.04 -65.14
CA ASN A 249 1.44 -24.77 -65.79
C ASN A 249 2.76 -24.17 -65.30
N VAL A 250 3.55 -23.64 -66.22
CA VAL A 250 4.73 -22.83 -65.89
C VAL A 250 4.23 -21.43 -65.54
N ILE A 251 4.63 -20.93 -64.37
CA ILE A 251 4.19 -19.63 -63.84
C ILE A 251 5.33 -18.61 -63.74
N ALA A 252 6.58 -19.06 -63.75
CA ALA A 252 7.76 -18.22 -63.89
C ALA A 252 8.91 -19.03 -64.51
N ALA A 253 9.82 -18.38 -65.23
CA ALA A 253 11.03 -18.99 -65.75
C ALA A 253 12.16 -17.96 -65.85
N SER A 254 13.40 -18.43 -65.88
CA SER A 254 14.51 -17.56 -66.23
C SER A 254 14.43 -17.15 -67.70
N GLY A 255 14.28 -15.84 -67.95
CA GLY A 255 14.21 -15.28 -69.30
C GLY A 255 15.43 -15.66 -70.16
N GLN A 256 16.61 -15.69 -69.54
CA GLN A 256 17.88 -16.09 -70.17
C GLN A 256 18.42 -17.43 -69.64
N GLY A 257 19.31 -18.03 -70.42
CA GLY A 257 20.09 -19.22 -70.04
C GLY A 257 21.36 -18.83 -69.31
N TYR A 258 21.59 -19.40 -68.13
CA TYR A 258 22.78 -19.12 -67.32
C TYR A 258 24.02 -19.80 -67.89
N SER A 259 25.21 -19.30 -67.54
CA SER A 259 26.49 -19.91 -67.93
C SER A 259 26.84 -21.17 -67.14
N SER A 260 26.20 -21.41 -65.98
CA SER A 260 26.43 -22.61 -65.18
C SER A 260 25.22 -22.99 -64.32
N ARG A 261 25.19 -24.25 -63.89
CA ARG A 261 24.13 -24.78 -63.01
C ARG A 261 24.11 -24.08 -61.65
N GLY A 262 25.27 -23.69 -61.13
CA GLY A 262 25.42 -22.94 -59.89
C GLY A 262 24.83 -21.52 -60.00
N LYS A 263 25.10 -20.79 -61.09
CA LYS A 263 24.52 -19.46 -61.33
C LYS A 263 22.98 -19.53 -61.47
N ALA A 264 22.46 -20.58 -62.12
CA ALA A 264 21.02 -20.83 -62.20
C ALA A 264 20.38 -21.10 -60.83
N GLN A 265 21.07 -21.82 -59.93
CA GLN A 265 20.62 -22.04 -58.55
C GLN A 265 20.66 -20.77 -57.69
N GLN A 266 21.68 -19.92 -57.87
CA GLN A 266 21.77 -18.61 -57.21
C GLN A 266 20.65 -17.68 -57.66
N GLY A 267 20.39 -17.58 -58.97
CA GLY A 267 19.27 -16.80 -59.52
C GLY A 267 17.93 -17.28 -58.99
N LEU A 268 17.73 -18.60 -58.94
CA LEU A 268 16.57 -19.23 -58.30
C LEU A 268 16.44 -18.84 -56.80
N HIS A 269 17.54 -18.88 -56.05
CA HIS A 269 17.53 -18.54 -54.63
C HIS A 269 17.18 -17.07 -54.38
N SER A 270 17.68 -16.16 -55.24
CA SER A 270 17.31 -14.75 -55.21
C SER A 270 15.80 -14.55 -55.42
N VAL A 271 15.21 -15.24 -56.41
CA VAL A 271 13.76 -15.18 -56.64
C VAL A 271 12.99 -15.72 -55.44
N ARG A 272 13.42 -16.83 -54.82
CA ARG A 272 12.75 -17.38 -53.62
C ARG A 272 12.77 -16.42 -52.44
N ARG A 273 13.85 -15.65 -52.27
CA ARG A 273 14.01 -14.69 -51.18
C ARG A 273 13.19 -13.43 -51.41
N ASN A 274 13.23 -12.88 -52.62
CA ASN A 274 12.72 -11.54 -52.91
C ASN A 274 11.27 -11.53 -53.42
N ALA A 275 10.73 -12.67 -53.89
CA ALA A 275 9.37 -12.72 -54.42
C ALA A 275 8.30 -12.46 -53.34
N LEU A 276 8.49 -12.94 -52.11
CA LEU A 276 7.56 -12.73 -51.01
C LEU A 276 7.79 -11.32 -50.43
N GLY A 277 7.04 -10.33 -50.91
CA GLY A 277 7.15 -8.92 -50.50
C GLY A 277 7.56 -7.95 -51.62
N ALA A 278 7.84 -8.45 -52.83
CA ALA A 278 8.03 -7.59 -54.00
C ALA A 278 6.73 -6.84 -54.35
N GLY A 279 6.81 -5.51 -54.46
CA GLY A 279 5.69 -4.67 -54.88
C GLY A 279 5.35 -4.83 -56.36
N LEU A 280 4.09 -4.60 -56.72
CA LEU A 280 3.64 -4.57 -58.11
C LEU A 280 3.80 -3.15 -58.69
N LEU A 281 4.72 -2.97 -59.62
CA LEU A 281 4.81 -1.76 -60.42
C LEU A 281 4.09 -1.99 -61.76
N ARG A 282 2.99 -1.27 -62.00
CA ARG A 282 2.29 -1.28 -63.29
C ARG A 282 2.98 -0.30 -64.23
N ILE A 283 3.73 -0.82 -65.19
CA ILE A 283 4.30 -0.04 -66.30
C ILE A 283 3.34 -0.19 -67.49
N GLU A 284 2.76 0.93 -67.95
CA GLU A 284 1.92 0.96 -69.14
C GLU A 284 2.79 1.26 -70.36
N THR A 285 3.34 0.20 -70.96
CA THR A 285 4.10 0.31 -72.20
C THR A 285 3.14 0.18 -73.40
N PRO A 286 3.10 1.16 -74.34
CA PRO A 286 2.35 1.04 -75.59
C PRO A 286 2.80 -0.20 -76.39
N VAL A 287 1.87 -0.89 -77.06
CA VAL A 287 2.10 -2.21 -77.70
C VAL A 287 3.26 -2.18 -78.72
N GLU A 288 3.47 -1.06 -79.42
CA GLU A 288 4.53 -0.91 -80.42
C GLU A 288 5.94 -0.81 -79.80
N GLU A 289 6.06 -0.38 -78.53
CA GLU A 289 7.35 -0.29 -77.81
C GLU A 289 7.67 -1.57 -77.02
N ALA A 290 6.66 -2.38 -76.69
CA ALA A 290 6.85 -3.63 -75.95
C ALA A 290 7.58 -4.71 -76.77
N GLU A 291 7.43 -4.71 -78.11
CA GLU A 291 8.19 -5.62 -78.99
C GLU A 291 9.68 -5.27 -79.05
N ALA A 292 10.05 -3.99 -78.91
CA ALA A 292 11.45 -3.55 -78.91
C ALA A 292 12.19 -3.84 -77.59
N VAL A 293 11.47 -3.90 -76.46
CA VAL A 293 12.04 -4.21 -75.13
C VAL A 293 12.22 -5.71 -74.91
N ALA A 294 11.47 -6.56 -75.64
CA ALA A 294 11.60 -8.01 -75.53
C ALA A 294 12.91 -8.57 -76.12
N ASP A 295 13.58 -7.83 -76.99
CA ASP A 295 14.86 -8.18 -77.64
C ASP A 295 16.07 -7.43 -77.06
N ASP A 296 15.88 -6.51 -76.11
CA ASP A 296 16.97 -5.84 -75.38
C ASP A 296 17.46 -6.75 -74.24
N ASP A 297 18.29 -7.73 -74.60
CA ASP A 297 19.22 -8.36 -73.66
C ASP A 297 20.20 -7.27 -73.20
N GLY A 298 19.78 -6.47 -72.22
CA GLY A 298 20.61 -5.43 -71.61
C GLY A 298 22.01 -5.96 -71.25
N PRO A 299 23.03 -5.09 -71.19
CA PRO A 299 24.43 -5.50 -71.15
C PRO A 299 24.67 -6.54 -70.04
N GLU A 300 25.39 -7.62 -70.38
CA GLU A 300 25.87 -8.59 -69.39
C GLU A 300 26.48 -7.82 -68.21
N PRO A 301 25.96 -7.94 -66.98
CA PRO A 301 26.58 -7.29 -65.85
C PRO A 301 27.98 -7.90 -65.70
N GLU A 302 29.02 -7.06 -65.82
CA GLU A 302 30.36 -7.44 -65.38
C GLU A 302 30.25 -8.02 -63.98
N ASP A 303 30.84 -9.20 -63.76
CA ASP A 303 30.72 -10.00 -62.53
C ASP A 303 30.90 -9.09 -61.30
N ALA A 304 29.78 -8.63 -60.73
CA ALA A 304 29.80 -7.90 -59.47
C ALA A 304 30.34 -8.87 -58.42
N ALA A 305 31.43 -8.49 -57.78
CA ALA A 305 32.04 -9.28 -56.72
C ALA A 305 30.96 -9.73 -55.72
N GLU A 306 30.99 -11.02 -55.43
CA GLU A 306 30.00 -11.76 -54.65
C GLU A 306 29.64 -11.04 -53.35
N PRO A 307 28.35 -10.76 -53.05
CA PRO A 307 27.96 -10.55 -51.66
C PRO A 307 28.08 -11.91 -50.96
N ASP A 308 28.87 -11.94 -49.88
CA ASP A 308 29.08 -13.10 -49.03
C ASP A 308 27.75 -13.46 -48.33
N VAL A 309 27.00 -14.42 -48.89
CA VAL A 309 25.69 -14.84 -48.36
C VAL A 309 25.92 -16.02 -47.42
N ALA A 310 26.15 -15.71 -46.14
CA ALA A 310 26.09 -16.67 -45.05
C ALA A 310 24.67 -17.26 -44.92
N ILE A 311 24.60 -18.57 -44.77
CA ILE A 311 23.38 -19.31 -44.40
C ILE A 311 23.20 -19.10 -42.90
N PRO A 312 22.11 -18.49 -42.39
CA PRO A 312 21.93 -18.33 -40.96
C PRO A 312 21.65 -19.68 -40.31
N ASP A 313 22.55 -20.09 -39.42
CA ASP A 313 22.31 -21.11 -38.41
C ASP A 313 21.43 -20.48 -37.32
N GLU A 314 20.23 -21.01 -37.09
CA GLU A 314 19.29 -20.52 -36.06
C GLU A 314 19.85 -20.64 -34.61
N SER A 315 21.04 -21.24 -34.44
CA SER A 315 21.76 -21.31 -33.17
C SER A 315 22.94 -20.33 -33.02
N ALA A 316 23.26 -19.54 -34.05
CA ALA A 316 24.34 -18.55 -34.01
C ALA A 316 23.81 -17.16 -33.61
N ALA A 317 24.52 -16.48 -32.70
CA ALA A 317 24.25 -15.07 -32.37
C ALA A 317 24.31 -14.22 -33.67
N PRO A 318 23.44 -13.20 -33.84
CA PRO A 318 23.44 -12.39 -35.05
C PRO A 318 24.83 -11.77 -35.27
N GLU A 319 25.46 -12.06 -36.41
CA GLU A 319 26.75 -11.46 -36.77
C GLU A 319 26.58 -9.95 -36.89
N SER A 320 27.14 -9.22 -35.94
CA SER A 320 27.09 -7.76 -35.93
C SER A 320 28.35 -7.18 -36.55
N ARG A 321 28.16 -6.23 -37.47
CA ARG A 321 29.23 -5.42 -38.06
C ARG A 321 29.46 -4.12 -37.29
N ALA A 322 29.08 -4.11 -36.02
CA ALA A 322 29.23 -2.97 -35.15
C ALA A 322 29.67 -3.41 -33.75
N THR A 323 30.41 -2.52 -33.10
CA THR A 323 30.92 -2.73 -31.75
C THR A 323 30.42 -1.62 -30.86
N PHE A 324 29.93 -1.97 -29.67
CA PHE A 324 29.66 -1.01 -28.61
C PHE A 324 30.97 -0.59 -27.94
N GLU A 325 31.33 0.67 -28.06
CA GLU A 325 32.44 1.28 -27.32
C GLU A 325 31.89 1.88 -26.01
N LEU A 326 32.39 1.40 -24.88
CA LEU A 326 32.08 1.95 -23.55
C LEU A 326 33.26 2.81 -23.08
N PHE A 327 33.03 4.11 -22.84
CA PHE A 327 34.08 5.08 -22.52
C PHE A 327 33.62 6.09 -21.45
N ALA A 328 34.56 6.70 -20.74
CA ALA A 328 34.29 7.87 -19.90
C ALA A 328 34.50 9.15 -20.72
N ASP A 329 33.58 10.09 -20.63
CA ASP A 329 33.70 11.38 -21.29
C ASP A 329 34.54 12.39 -20.47
N ASN A 330 34.66 13.62 -20.98
CA ASN A 330 35.44 14.68 -20.33
C ASN A 330 34.81 15.19 -19.02
N ALA A 331 33.58 14.77 -18.69
CA ALA A 331 32.88 15.09 -17.45
C ALA A 331 32.90 13.91 -16.44
N ASP A 332 33.74 12.89 -16.68
CA ASP A 332 33.82 11.64 -15.92
C ASP A 332 32.49 10.85 -15.93
N GLU A 333 31.60 11.12 -16.90
CA GLU A 333 30.38 10.35 -17.11
C GLU A 333 30.64 9.19 -18.07
N TRP A 334 30.11 8.01 -17.76
CA TRP A 334 30.21 6.85 -18.61
C TRP A 334 29.18 6.89 -19.72
N ARG A 335 29.63 6.72 -20.97
CA ARG A 335 28.80 6.69 -22.18
C ARG A 335 29.08 5.45 -23.00
N PHE A 336 28.14 5.09 -23.86
CA PHE A 336 28.34 4.02 -24.84
C PHE A 336 27.97 4.51 -26.24
N ARG A 337 28.68 4.04 -27.25
CA ARG A 337 28.31 4.27 -28.66
C ARG A 337 28.43 3.01 -29.48
N LEU A 338 27.50 2.82 -30.41
CA LEU A 338 27.56 1.77 -31.39
C LEU A 338 28.32 2.28 -32.61
N ARG A 339 29.51 1.74 -32.86
CA ARG A 339 30.33 2.07 -34.03
C ARG A 339 30.32 0.92 -35.01
N HIS A 340 29.92 1.18 -36.25
CA HIS A 340 30.01 0.21 -37.33
C HIS A 340 31.47 0.05 -37.81
N ASP A 341 31.81 -1.09 -38.39
CA ASP A 341 33.18 -1.42 -38.85
C ASP A 341 33.73 -0.44 -39.91
N ASN A 342 32.86 0.35 -40.54
CA ASN A 342 33.24 1.42 -41.48
C ASN A 342 33.67 2.70 -40.76
N GLY A 343 33.70 2.71 -39.42
CA GLY A 343 34.11 3.84 -38.59
C GLY A 343 32.96 4.75 -38.15
N ASN A 344 31.78 4.65 -38.78
CA ASN A 344 30.65 5.53 -38.50
C ASN A 344 29.99 5.17 -37.16
N VAL A 345 29.66 6.20 -36.37
CA VAL A 345 28.82 6.04 -35.19
C VAL A 345 27.39 5.94 -35.67
N VAL A 346 26.72 4.85 -35.32
CA VAL A 346 25.33 4.58 -35.74
C VAL A 346 24.34 4.76 -34.59
N GLY A 347 24.81 5.01 -33.37
CA GLY A 347 23.99 5.44 -32.22
C GLY A 347 24.84 5.70 -30.98
N ASP A 348 24.43 6.63 -30.14
CA ASP A 348 25.09 6.99 -28.87
C ASP A 348 24.12 6.86 -27.69
N SER A 349 24.67 6.81 -26.49
CA SER A 349 23.93 6.91 -25.23
C SER A 349 23.37 8.32 -25.09
N GLY A 350 22.05 8.45 -25.03
CA GLY A 350 21.40 9.75 -24.95
C GLY A 350 21.58 10.48 -23.62
N GLU A 351 22.25 9.86 -22.65
CA GLU A 351 22.64 10.45 -21.38
C GLU A 351 24.00 9.91 -20.92
N GLY A 352 24.70 10.69 -20.08
CA GLY A 352 25.90 10.23 -19.39
C GLY A 352 25.54 9.52 -18.09
N TYR A 353 26.21 8.39 -17.81
CA TYR A 353 25.96 7.58 -16.63
C TYR A 353 27.02 7.84 -15.56
N ALA A 354 26.59 8.09 -14.32
CA ALA A 354 27.50 8.29 -13.19
C ALA A 354 28.44 7.10 -12.87
N SER A 355 28.24 5.93 -13.48
CA SER A 355 29.15 4.79 -13.33
C SER A 355 29.12 3.83 -14.52
N LYS A 356 30.25 3.14 -14.73
CA LYS A 356 30.41 2.06 -15.71
C LYS A 356 29.33 0.98 -15.60
N SER A 357 28.99 0.59 -14.37
CA SER A 357 27.96 -0.42 -14.10
C SER A 357 26.57 0.04 -14.50
N ASN A 358 26.27 1.34 -14.40
CA ASN A 358 25.01 1.91 -14.89
C ASN A 358 24.94 1.88 -16.41
N ALA A 359 26.02 2.30 -17.08
CA ALA A 359 26.11 2.26 -18.54
C ALA A 359 26.00 0.82 -19.09
N LYS A 360 26.63 -0.17 -18.45
CA LYS A 360 26.47 -1.60 -18.84
C LYS A 360 25.03 -2.10 -18.67
N ARG A 361 24.33 -1.68 -17.61
CA ARG A 361 22.92 -2.03 -17.40
C ARG A 361 22.01 -1.36 -18.42
N ALA A 362 22.27 -0.11 -18.77
CA ALA A 362 21.54 0.59 -19.83
C ALA A 362 21.77 -0.08 -21.19
N LEU A 363 23.01 -0.47 -21.49
CA LEU A 363 23.36 -1.19 -22.71
C LEU A 363 22.67 -2.56 -22.83
N ALA A 364 22.59 -3.32 -21.73
CA ALA A 364 21.85 -4.58 -21.71
C ALA A 364 20.36 -4.37 -22.04
N LYS A 365 19.75 -3.35 -21.43
CA LYS A 365 18.36 -2.97 -21.76
C LYS A 365 18.21 -2.56 -23.21
N LEU A 366 19.13 -1.76 -23.76
CA LEU A 366 19.11 -1.38 -25.17
C LEU A 366 19.05 -2.62 -26.07
N ARG A 367 19.92 -3.62 -25.86
CA ARG A 367 19.93 -4.87 -26.64
C ARG A 367 18.62 -5.64 -26.56
N ASP A 368 18.03 -5.73 -25.38
CA ASP A 368 16.77 -6.46 -25.18
C ASP A 368 15.58 -5.80 -25.92
N HIS A 369 15.65 -4.49 -26.13
CA HIS A 369 14.52 -3.70 -26.64
C HIS A 369 14.66 -3.33 -28.12
N VAL A 370 15.89 -3.19 -28.62
CA VAL A 370 16.16 -2.66 -29.97
C VAL A 370 15.61 -3.55 -31.09
N ALA A 371 15.65 -4.87 -30.94
CA ALA A 371 15.18 -5.82 -31.95
C ALA A 371 13.65 -5.84 -32.08
N ALA A 372 12.93 -5.58 -30.99
CA ALA A 372 11.47 -5.61 -30.91
C ALA A 372 10.82 -4.21 -30.97
N ALA A 373 11.62 -3.14 -31.04
CA ALA A 373 11.10 -1.78 -31.04
C ALA A 373 10.43 -1.43 -32.37
N ASP A 374 9.20 -0.92 -32.32
CA ASP A 374 8.47 -0.46 -33.51
C ASP A 374 8.95 0.93 -33.97
N TYR A 375 8.69 1.27 -35.25
CA TYR A 375 8.90 2.63 -35.77
C TYR A 375 7.73 3.52 -35.33
N LEU A 376 8.01 4.57 -34.55
CA LEU A 376 7.04 5.60 -34.23
C LEU A 376 6.86 6.48 -35.47
N ARG A 377 5.68 6.46 -36.09
CA ARG A 377 5.28 7.48 -37.07
C ARG A 377 4.20 8.36 -36.45
N ILE A 378 4.58 9.57 -36.08
CA ILE A 378 3.67 10.68 -35.79
C ILE A 378 3.54 11.42 -37.12
N ASP A 379 2.38 11.37 -37.76
CA ASP A 379 2.15 12.02 -39.06
C ASP A 379 0.64 12.26 -39.27
N PRO A 380 0.13 13.49 -39.07
CA PRO A 380 0.74 14.61 -38.35
C PRO A 380 0.60 14.48 -36.82
N ALA A 381 -0.24 13.57 -36.32
CA ALA A 381 -0.44 13.32 -34.89
C ALA A 381 -0.55 11.82 -34.57
N ALA A 382 -0.27 11.45 -33.31
CA ALA A 382 -0.40 10.08 -32.82
C ALA A 382 -0.89 10.06 -31.36
N PHE A 383 -1.63 9.02 -30.99
CA PHE A 383 -2.04 8.80 -29.62
C PHE A 383 -0.92 8.09 -28.84
N GLU A 384 -0.42 8.71 -27.78
CA GLU A 384 0.46 8.10 -26.80
C GLU A 384 -0.36 7.62 -25.60
N VAL A 385 -0.34 6.31 -25.32
CA VAL A 385 -0.93 5.74 -24.09
C VAL A 385 0.19 5.50 -23.09
N PHE A 386 0.11 6.15 -21.94
CA PHE A 386 1.12 6.08 -20.89
C PHE A 386 0.50 5.84 -19.51
N ARG A 387 1.33 5.45 -18.54
CA ARG A 387 0.93 5.32 -17.14
C ARG A 387 1.44 6.54 -16.37
N ASP A 388 0.55 7.21 -15.65
CA ASP A 388 0.91 8.40 -14.87
C ASP A 388 1.57 8.04 -13.53
N ALA A 389 1.90 9.07 -12.74
CA ALA A 389 2.54 8.90 -11.42
C ALA A 389 1.61 8.25 -10.37
N ALA A 390 0.29 8.37 -10.52
CA ALA A 390 -0.70 7.71 -9.67
C ALA A 390 -0.90 6.23 -10.06
N GLY A 391 -0.33 5.81 -11.18
CA GLY A 391 -0.45 4.45 -11.68
C GLY A 391 -1.68 4.22 -12.55
N GLU A 392 -2.40 5.29 -12.91
CA GLU A 392 -3.54 5.27 -13.83
C GLU A 392 -3.04 5.35 -15.28
N TYR A 393 -3.80 4.81 -16.22
CA TYR A 393 -3.50 4.90 -17.64
C TYR A 393 -4.14 6.16 -18.22
N ARG A 394 -3.37 6.95 -18.96
CA ARG A 394 -3.84 8.12 -19.68
C ARG A 394 -3.44 8.03 -21.14
N TRP A 395 -4.13 8.76 -21.98
CA TRP A 395 -3.71 8.95 -23.36
C TRP A 395 -3.58 10.43 -23.66
N ARG A 396 -2.69 10.76 -24.60
CA ARG A 396 -2.57 12.11 -25.17
C ARG A 396 -2.38 12.04 -26.68
N LEU A 397 -3.01 12.94 -27.41
CA LEU A 397 -2.80 13.13 -28.83
C LEU A 397 -1.63 14.11 -29.01
N VAL A 398 -0.52 13.60 -29.52
CA VAL A 398 0.72 14.36 -29.69
C VAL A 398 0.89 14.67 -31.18
N HIS A 399 1.05 15.94 -31.50
CA HIS A 399 1.41 16.38 -32.84
C HIS A 399 2.91 16.18 -33.10
N GLU A 400 3.32 16.09 -34.37
CA GLU A 400 4.72 15.87 -34.78
C GLU A 400 5.70 16.95 -34.24
N ASN A 401 5.19 18.16 -33.97
CA ASN A 401 5.96 19.24 -33.34
C ASN A 401 6.08 19.13 -31.81
N GLY A 402 5.53 18.08 -31.20
CA GLY A 402 5.56 17.81 -29.76
C GLY A 402 4.43 18.45 -28.95
N ASN A 403 3.54 19.24 -29.56
CA ASN A 403 2.41 19.83 -28.85
C ASN A 403 1.36 18.78 -28.52
N ILE A 404 0.82 18.85 -27.30
CA ILE A 404 -0.32 18.03 -26.88
C ILE A 404 -1.58 18.71 -27.39
N LEU A 405 -2.26 18.06 -28.34
CA LEU A 405 -3.50 18.59 -28.90
C LEU A 405 -4.68 18.27 -28.01
N ALA A 406 -4.74 17.05 -27.48
CA ALA A 406 -5.82 16.56 -26.64
C ALA A 406 -5.28 15.58 -25.60
N ASP A 407 -5.94 15.44 -24.47
CA ASP A 407 -5.69 14.39 -23.50
C ASP A 407 -6.99 13.80 -22.94
N SER A 408 -6.87 12.71 -22.18
CA SER A 408 -8.02 11.99 -21.64
C SER A 408 -8.82 12.74 -20.58
N GLY A 409 -8.28 13.80 -19.97
CA GLY A 409 -8.86 14.52 -18.83
C GLY A 409 -8.85 13.71 -17.52
N GLU A 410 -9.19 12.42 -17.61
CA GLU A 410 -9.25 11.45 -16.52
C GLU A 410 -8.19 10.35 -16.62
N GLY A 411 -7.93 9.68 -15.50
CA GLY A 411 -7.11 8.47 -15.43
C GLY A 411 -7.98 7.22 -15.57
N TYR A 412 -7.56 6.28 -16.41
CA TYR A 412 -8.22 4.98 -16.58
C TYR A 412 -7.55 3.90 -15.74
N ALA A 413 -8.37 3.03 -15.15
CA ALA A 413 -7.87 1.88 -14.36
C ALA A 413 -7.03 0.89 -15.19
N SER A 414 -7.27 0.80 -16.50
CA SER A 414 -6.57 -0.13 -17.38
C SER A 414 -6.19 0.47 -18.73
N ARG A 415 -5.16 -0.11 -19.36
CA ARG A 415 -4.71 0.25 -20.71
C ARG A 415 -5.80 0.00 -21.76
N GLN A 416 -6.62 -1.02 -21.57
CA GLN A 416 -7.75 -1.31 -22.46
C GLN A 416 -8.80 -0.21 -22.38
N LYS A 417 -9.14 0.25 -21.17
CA LYS A 417 -10.07 1.38 -20.97
C LYS A 417 -9.53 2.67 -21.60
N ALA A 418 -8.22 2.94 -21.45
CA ALA A 418 -7.60 4.07 -22.13
C ALA A 418 -7.63 3.95 -23.67
N ARG A 419 -7.49 2.74 -24.22
CA ARG A 419 -7.66 2.49 -25.66
C ARG A 419 -9.10 2.63 -26.12
N GLN A 420 -10.07 2.17 -25.33
CA GLN A 420 -11.49 2.39 -25.63
C GLN A 420 -11.83 3.89 -25.60
N GLY A 421 -11.24 4.65 -24.66
CA GLY A 421 -11.34 6.10 -24.60
C GLY A 421 -10.80 6.77 -25.86
N LEU A 422 -9.55 6.47 -26.27
CA LEU A 422 -8.99 7.07 -27.49
C LEU A 422 -9.72 6.63 -28.76
N ASP A 423 -10.22 5.39 -28.84
CA ASP A 423 -11.00 4.91 -30.00
C ASP A 423 -12.37 5.61 -30.07
N SER A 424 -12.95 5.96 -28.91
CA SER A 424 -14.14 6.80 -28.83
C SER A 424 -13.86 8.20 -29.36
N VAL A 425 -12.71 8.80 -29.03
CA VAL A 425 -12.29 10.09 -29.59
C VAL A 425 -12.08 9.99 -31.10
N ARG A 426 -11.37 8.96 -31.59
CA ARG A 426 -11.16 8.72 -33.03
C ARG A 426 -12.49 8.66 -33.80
N SER A 427 -13.49 8.01 -33.21
CA SER A 427 -14.78 7.78 -33.86
C SER A 427 -15.73 8.98 -33.79
N ASN A 428 -15.52 9.92 -32.86
CA ASN A 428 -16.46 11.00 -32.60
C ASN A 428 -15.87 12.41 -32.79
N ALA A 429 -14.56 12.57 -32.86
CA ALA A 429 -13.93 13.88 -33.04
C ALA A 429 -14.08 14.40 -34.48
N GLY A 430 -13.98 13.50 -35.47
CA GLY A 430 -14.24 13.83 -36.87
C GLY A 430 -15.72 14.18 -37.05
N GLY A 431 -16.01 15.41 -37.50
CA GLY A 431 -17.38 15.84 -37.75
C GLY A 431 -18.16 16.39 -36.55
N ALA A 432 -17.61 16.32 -35.33
CA ALA A 432 -18.25 16.89 -34.14
C ALA A 432 -18.50 18.39 -34.27
N GLY A 433 -19.67 18.82 -33.79
CA GLY A 433 -20.02 20.24 -33.72
C GLY A 433 -19.21 20.98 -32.64
N LEU A 434 -19.17 22.32 -32.72
CA LEU A 434 -18.58 23.18 -31.70
C LEU A 434 -19.67 24.06 -31.07
N ALA A 435 -19.80 23.98 -29.76
CA ALA A 435 -20.73 24.74 -28.93
C ALA A 435 -19.99 25.65 -27.95
N PHE A 436 -20.61 26.80 -27.65
CA PHE A 436 -20.15 27.77 -26.66
C PHE A 436 -21.24 27.94 -25.59
N PRO A 437 -21.12 27.27 -24.42
CA PRO A 437 -22.21 27.20 -23.43
C PRO A 437 -22.65 28.55 -22.86
N ASP A 438 -21.75 29.53 -22.80
CA ASP A 438 -22.00 30.85 -22.20
C ASP A 438 -22.46 31.91 -23.22
N ASP A 439 -22.71 31.52 -24.48
CA ASP A 439 -23.07 32.43 -25.58
C ASP A 439 -24.51 32.18 -26.06
N GLU A 440 -25.48 32.88 -25.45
CA GLU A 440 -26.92 32.77 -25.75
C GLU A 440 -27.31 33.16 -27.21
N GLY A 441 -26.36 33.61 -28.05
CA GLY A 441 -26.56 33.92 -29.49
C GLY A 441 -25.89 32.94 -30.47
N ALA A 442 -25.17 31.94 -29.96
CA ALA A 442 -24.36 30.90 -30.61
C ALA A 442 -24.00 31.01 -32.11
N GLU A 443 -22.78 31.50 -32.38
CA GLU A 443 -21.94 31.19 -33.57
C GLU A 443 -21.35 29.75 -33.49
N GLY A 444 -22.15 28.79 -33.05
CA GLY A 444 -21.72 27.38 -32.97
C GLY A 444 -21.62 26.76 -34.37
N ARG A 445 -20.74 25.77 -34.52
CA ARG A 445 -20.69 24.96 -35.73
C ARG A 445 -21.55 23.71 -35.51
N ALA A 446 -22.61 23.56 -36.31
CA ALA A 446 -23.34 22.30 -36.35
C ALA A 446 -22.40 21.20 -36.89
N GLY A 447 -22.34 20.07 -36.19
CA GLY A 447 -21.65 18.89 -36.69
C GLY A 447 -22.30 18.35 -37.96
N ASP A 448 -21.62 17.43 -38.63
CA ASP A 448 -22.17 16.73 -39.80
C ASP A 448 -23.30 15.74 -39.46
N GLY A 449 -23.50 15.46 -38.16
CA GLY A 449 -24.53 14.57 -37.65
C GLY A 449 -24.12 13.09 -37.65
N GLU A 450 -22.88 12.77 -38.02
CA GLU A 450 -22.35 11.40 -37.99
C GLU A 450 -21.76 11.05 -36.61
N GLY A 451 -21.18 12.03 -35.92
CA GLY A 451 -20.65 11.90 -34.56
C GLY A 451 -21.72 12.01 -33.46
N LYS A 452 -21.53 11.29 -32.34
CA LYS A 452 -22.35 11.37 -31.12
C LYS A 452 -21.70 12.26 -30.04
N ALA A 453 -20.88 13.21 -30.47
CA ALA A 453 -20.17 14.09 -29.56
C ALA A 453 -20.12 15.52 -30.10
N THR A 454 -20.02 16.46 -29.17
CA THR A 454 -19.92 17.89 -29.43
C THR A 454 -18.74 18.45 -28.66
N PHE A 455 -17.90 19.24 -29.33
CA PHE A 455 -16.90 20.05 -28.67
C PHE A 455 -17.58 21.21 -27.94
N GLU A 456 -17.30 21.37 -26.66
CA GLU A 456 -17.71 22.51 -25.86
C GLU A 456 -16.48 23.36 -25.55
N ALA A 457 -16.42 24.58 -26.08
CA ALA A 457 -15.39 25.55 -25.74
C ALA A 457 -15.96 26.58 -24.74
N TYR A 458 -15.26 26.77 -23.62
CA TYR A 458 -15.69 27.61 -22.50
C TYR A 458 -14.52 28.37 -21.89
N GLU A 459 -14.80 29.51 -21.27
CA GLU A 459 -13.80 30.28 -20.52
C GLU A 459 -13.71 29.74 -19.09
N ASP A 460 -12.51 29.38 -18.64
CA ASP A 460 -12.29 28.94 -17.26
C ASP A 460 -12.31 30.14 -16.29
N ARG A 461 -12.31 29.86 -14.98
CA ARG A 461 -12.34 30.91 -13.95
C ARG A 461 -11.11 31.84 -13.99
N GLY A 462 -10.03 31.42 -14.65
CA GLY A 462 -8.80 32.18 -14.84
C GLY A 462 -8.79 33.03 -16.12
N GLY A 463 -9.88 33.04 -16.90
CA GLY A 463 -9.99 33.77 -18.16
C GLY A 463 -9.30 33.08 -19.34
N SER A 464 -8.88 31.82 -19.17
CA SER A 464 -8.31 31.02 -20.26
C SER A 464 -9.40 30.18 -20.90
N TRP A 465 -9.43 30.14 -22.23
CA TRP A 465 -10.33 29.31 -22.99
C TRP A 465 -9.89 27.85 -22.95
N ARG A 466 -10.82 26.95 -22.66
CA ARG A 466 -10.61 25.50 -22.70
C ARG A 466 -11.68 24.88 -23.58
N TRP A 467 -11.41 23.68 -24.04
CA TRP A 467 -12.41 22.89 -24.75
C TRP A 467 -12.44 21.48 -24.18
N ARG A 468 -13.59 20.83 -24.31
CA ARG A 468 -13.81 19.42 -24.02
C ARG A 468 -14.69 18.78 -25.10
N LEU A 469 -14.45 17.53 -25.43
CA LEU A 469 -15.31 16.76 -26.31
C LEU A 469 -16.30 15.97 -25.45
N VAL A 470 -17.59 16.27 -25.55
CA VAL A 470 -18.64 15.66 -24.73
C VAL A 470 -19.49 14.76 -25.61
N HIS A 471 -19.60 13.49 -25.25
CA HIS A 471 -20.52 12.55 -25.90
C HIS A 471 -21.97 12.86 -25.48
N ASP A 472 -22.96 12.53 -26.32
CA ASP A 472 -24.39 12.78 -26.09
C ASP A 472 -24.95 12.17 -24.77
N ASN A 473 -24.22 11.23 -24.17
CA ASN A 473 -24.55 10.63 -22.89
C ASN A 473 -24.02 11.43 -21.68
N GLY A 474 -23.35 12.55 -21.92
CA GLY A 474 -22.73 13.42 -20.91
C GLY A 474 -21.30 13.07 -20.53
N ASN A 475 -20.70 12.02 -21.11
CA ASN A 475 -19.32 11.65 -20.81
C ASN A 475 -18.33 12.55 -21.55
N ILE A 476 -17.31 13.02 -20.85
CA ILE A 476 -16.19 13.72 -21.45
C ILE A 476 -15.29 12.67 -22.09
N LEU A 477 -15.09 12.78 -23.40
CA LEU A 477 -14.23 11.89 -24.18
C LEU A 477 -12.79 12.40 -24.25
N ALA A 478 -12.60 13.72 -24.28
CA ALA A 478 -11.29 14.36 -24.40
C ALA A 478 -11.32 15.78 -23.82
N ASP A 479 -10.21 16.25 -23.30
CA ASP A 479 -9.98 17.64 -22.88
C ASP A 479 -8.84 18.27 -23.67
N GLY A 480 -8.86 19.60 -23.78
CA GLY A 480 -7.75 20.37 -24.31
C GLY A 480 -6.55 20.33 -23.37
N GLY A 481 -5.39 19.92 -23.90
CA GLY A 481 -4.15 19.76 -23.14
C GLY A 481 -3.54 21.05 -22.58
N GLU A 482 -4.10 22.21 -22.93
CA GLU A 482 -3.69 23.53 -22.44
C GLU A 482 -4.86 24.53 -22.43
N GLY A 483 -4.66 25.65 -21.72
CA GLY A 483 -5.57 26.80 -21.75
C GLY A 483 -5.16 27.80 -22.82
N TYR A 484 -6.11 28.26 -23.62
CA TYR A 484 -5.92 29.16 -24.74
C TYR A 484 -6.23 30.62 -24.34
N ALA A 485 -5.47 31.57 -24.87
CA ALA A 485 -5.65 32.99 -24.55
C ALA A 485 -6.93 33.61 -25.18
N SER A 486 -7.60 32.93 -26.11
CA SER A 486 -8.76 33.45 -26.83
C SER A 486 -9.70 32.35 -27.31
N LYS A 487 -10.98 32.71 -27.53
CA LYS A 487 -12.01 31.87 -28.16
C LYS A 487 -11.53 31.31 -29.50
N SER A 488 -10.94 32.16 -30.34
CA SER A 488 -10.40 31.77 -31.66
C SER A 488 -9.33 30.69 -31.55
N ASN A 489 -8.39 30.84 -30.62
CA ASN A 489 -7.31 29.85 -30.45
C ASN A 489 -7.85 28.50 -29.97
N ALA A 490 -8.88 28.49 -29.13
CA ALA A 490 -9.55 27.27 -28.72
C ALA A 490 -10.33 26.63 -29.89
N THR A 491 -10.95 27.44 -30.76
CA THR A 491 -11.57 26.96 -32.00
C THR A 491 -10.55 26.30 -32.93
N ASP A 492 -9.41 26.96 -33.20
CA ASP A 492 -8.34 26.41 -34.03
C ASP A 492 -7.75 25.11 -33.44
N ALA A 493 -7.75 24.97 -32.12
CA ALA A 493 -7.33 23.75 -31.46
C ALA A 493 -8.34 22.60 -31.65
N VAL A 494 -9.64 22.90 -31.52
CA VAL A 494 -10.72 21.94 -31.79
C VAL A 494 -10.67 21.45 -33.24
N GLU A 495 -10.46 22.37 -34.21
CA GLU A 495 -10.35 22.02 -35.62
C GLU A 495 -9.20 21.04 -35.88
N ARG A 496 -8.01 21.30 -35.32
CA ARG A 496 -6.86 20.38 -35.43
C ARG A 496 -7.13 19.01 -34.82
N VAL A 497 -7.83 18.94 -33.70
CA VAL A 497 -8.19 17.65 -33.08
C VAL A 497 -9.21 16.90 -33.94
N GLY A 498 -10.22 17.59 -34.46
CA GLY A 498 -11.21 17.00 -35.37
C GLY A 498 -10.59 16.50 -36.68
N GLU A 499 -9.54 17.16 -37.17
CA GLU A 499 -8.81 16.76 -38.38
C GLU A 499 -7.87 15.58 -38.12
N TYR A 500 -7.08 15.61 -37.05
CA TYR A 500 -6.01 14.63 -36.86
C TYR A 500 -6.39 13.41 -36.04
N ALA A 501 -7.34 13.51 -35.11
CA ALA A 501 -7.74 12.39 -34.26
C ALA A 501 -8.28 11.17 -35.03
N PRO A 502 -9.09 11.31 -36.11
CA PRO A 502 -9.62 10.18 -36.87
C PRO A 502 -8.54 9.28 -37.49
N ASP A 503 -7.45 9.89 -37.99
CA ASP A 503 -6.37 9.19 -38.70
C ASP A 503 -5.13 8.91 -37.81
N ALA A 504 -5.11 9.43 -36.59
CA ALA A 504 -3.99 9.26 -35.67
C ALA A 504 -3.80 7.79 -35.25
N ASN A 505 -2.60 7.26 -35.48
CA ASN A 505 -2.23 5.92 -35.04
C ASN A 505 -2.15 5.86 -33.51
N ALA A 506 -2.69 4.79 -32.93
CA ALA A 506 -2.47 4.48 -31.52
C ALA A 506 -1.10 3.81 -31.37
N LEU A 507 -0.20 4.46 -30.65
CA LEU A 507 1.08 3.89 -30.30
C LEU A 507 0.83 2.70 -29.37
N ALA A 508 0.80 1.50 -29.92
CA ALA A 508 0.82 0.28 -29.15
C ALA A 508 2.21 0.19 -28.50
N ALA A 509 2.36 0.77 -27.30
CA ALA A 509 3.53 0.62 -26.46
C ALA A 509 3.96 -0.86 -26.34
N GLY A 510 4.86 -1.28 -27.24
CA GLY A 510 5.92 -2.23 -26.95
C GLY A 510 6.93 -1.60 -25.99
N SER A 511 7.90 -2.40 -25.55
CA SER A 511 8.80 -2.07 -24.45
C SER A 511 9.72 -0.85 -24.72
N ALA A 512 9.98 -0.51 -25.99
CA ALA A 512 10.60 0.74 -26.45
C ALA A 512 10.20 1.03 -27.91
N ALA A 513 10.29 2.30 -28.35
CA ALA A 513 9.96 2.70 -29.72
C ALA A 513 10.98 3.70 -30.29
N PHE A 514 11.26 3.60 -31.59
CA PHE A 514 12.11 4.55 -32.30
C PHE A 514 11.29 5.76 -32.74
N GLU A 515 11.54 6.91 -32.14
CA GLU A 515 10.99 8.19 -32.56
C GLU A 515 11.94 8.84 -33.58
N ILE A 516 11.42 9.17 -34.75
CA ILE A 516 12.14 9.94 -35.79
C ILE A 516 11.50 11.32 -35.82
N TYR A 517 12.30 12.36 -35.64
CA TYR A 517 11.83 13.73 -35.54
C TYR A 517 12.82 14.69 -36.21
N GLU A 518 12.33 15.85 -36.63
CA GLU A 518 13.16 16.96 -37.12
C GLU A 518 13.50 17.88 -35.93
N ASP A 519 14.77 18.28 -35.82
CA ASP A 519 15.22 19.15 -34.74
C ASP A 519 15.12 20.64 -35.11
N ALA A 520 15.46 21.52 -34.16
CA ALA A 520 15.41 22.97 -34.38
C ALA A 520 16.41 23.49 -35.43
N ALA A 521 17.33 22.65 -35.91
CA ALA A 521 18.29 22.94 -36.96
C ALA A 521 17.87 22.38 -38.33
N GLU A 522 16.61 21.90 -38.46
CA GLU A 522 16.07 21.26 -39.67
C GLU A 522 16.81 19.96 -40.04
N GLU A 523 17.46 19.32 -39.05
CA GLU A 523 18.12 18.03 -39.22
C GLU A 523 17.24 16.90 -38.66
N TRP A 524 17.17 15.79 -39.40
CA TRP A 524 16.44 14.60 -38.96
C TRP A 524 17.23 13.82 -37.94
N ARG A 525 16.63 13.51 -36.79
CA ARG A 525 17.23 12.71 -35.72
C ARG A 525 16.32 11.56 -35.33
N TRP A 526 16.90 10.57 -34.66
CA TRP A 526 16.14 9.49 -34.07
C TRP A 526 16.52 9.30 -32.60
N ARG A 527 15.55 8.86 -31.78
CA ARG A 527 15.79 8.41 -30.41
C ARG A 527 14.97 7.17 -30.09
N LEU A 528 15.58 6.22 -29.41
CA LEU A 528 14.89 5.06 -28.86
C LEU A 528 14.38 5.42 -27.47
N ARG A 529 13.07 5.61 -27.33
CA ARG A 529 12.44 5.87 -26.03
C ARG A 529 11.89 4.60 -25.42
N HIS A 530 12.24 4.36 -24.16
CA HIS A 530 11.62 3.34 -23.33
C HIS A 530 10.28 3.86 -22.79
N ARG A 531 9.37 2.94 -22.46
CA ARG A 531 8.01 3.23 -21.94
C ARG A 531 7.91 4.16 -20.72
N ASN A 532 9.02 4.39 -20.00
CA ASN A 532 9.07 5.27 -18.83
C ASN A 532 9.53 6.71 -19.18
N GLY A 533 9.66 7.04 -20.46
CA GLY A 533 10.13 8.34 -20.95
C GLY A 533 11.65 8.45 -21.11
N ASN A 534 12.43 7.47 -20.64
CA ASN A 534 13.88 7.49 -20.75
C ASN A 534 14.33 7.24 -22.19
N VAL A 535 15.27 8.05 -22.67
CA VAL A 535 15.97 7.82 -23.92
C VAL A 535 17.05 6.76 -23.67
N LEU A 536 16.92 5.60 -24.32
CA LEU A 536 17.90 4.52 -24.22
C LEU A 536 19.07 4.72 -25.17
N ALA A 537 18.82 5.31 -26.34
CA ALA A 537 19.82 5.61 -27.35
C ALA A 537 19.29 6.72 -28.27
N ASP A 538 20.19 7.48 -28.89
CA ASP A 538 19.84 8.43 -29.94
C ASP A 538 20.87 8.41 -31.08
N SER A 539 20.58 9.19 -32.12
CA SER A 539 21.39 9.24 -33.33
C SER A 539 22.80 9.80 -33.12
N GLY A 540 23.06 10.59 -32.07
CA GLY A 540 24.32 11.29 -31.82
C GLY A 540 24.69 12.38 -32.86
N GLU A 541 24.12 12.30 -34.06
CA GLU A 541 24.27 13.23 -35.19
C GLU A 541 22.92 13.54 -35.84
N GLY A 542 22.86 14.63 -36.61
CA GLY A 542 21.72 14.97 -37.47
C GLY A 542 21.85 14.40 -38.87
N TYR A 543 20.73 14.00 -39.48
CA TYR A 543 20.64 13.49 -40.84
C TYR A 543 20.00 14.51 -41.77
N ALA A 544 20.53 14.66 -42.98
CA ALA A 544 19.99 15.58 -43.99
C ALA A 544 18.59 15.19 -44.53
N SER A 545 18.09 13.99 -44.22
CA SER A 545 16.77 13.55 -44.64
C SER A 545 16.17 12.50 -43.71
N ARG A 546 14.83 12.44 -43.67
CA ARG A 546 14.08 11.41 -42.93
C ARG A 546 14.48 10.00 -43.36
N SER A 547 14.67 9.76 -44.65
CA SER A 547 15.08 8.46 -45.19
C SER A 547 16.44 8.02 -44.63
N ASN A 548 17.39 8.95 -44.50
CA ASN A 548 18.70 8.66 -43.90
C ASN A 548 18.57 8.29 -42.41
N ALA A 549 17.68 8.96 -41.67
CA ALA A 549 17.40 8.62 -40.27
C ALA A 549 16.74 7.23 -40.14
N VAL A 550 15.83 6.86 -41.04
CA VAL A 550 15.21 5.52 -41.09
C VAL A 550 16.25 4.44 -41.40
N GLU A 551 17.14 4.69 -42.37
CA GLU A 551 18.24 3.77 -42.69
C GLU A 551 19.18 3.60 -41.49
N ALA A 552 19.48 4.67 -40.76
CA ALA A 552 20.28 4.61 -39.55
C ALA A 552 19.61 3.71 -38.48
N VAL A 553 18.31 3.89 -38.22
CA VAL A 553 17.54 3.02 -37.31
C VAL A 553 17.55 1.57 -37.78
N THR A 554 17.43 1.32 -39.09
CA THR A 554 17.51 -0.03 -39.67
C THR A 554 18.86 -0.69 -39.39
N ARG A 555 19.96 0.08 -39.52
CA ARG A 555 21.32 -0.40 -39.19
C ARG A 555 21.47 -0.66 -37.69
N VAL A 556 20.88 0.16 -36.83
CA VAL A 556 20.89 -0.06 -35.38
C VAL A 556 20.13 -1.34 -35.02
N LYS A 557 18.93 -1.55 -35.56
CA LYS A 557 18.14 -2.78 -35.37
C LYS A 557 18.88 -4.04 -35.83
N ALA A 558 19.59 -3.96 -36.95
CA ALA A 558 20.34 -5.08 -37.50
C ALA A 558 21.59 -5.43 -36.68
N ASN A 559 22.31 -4.44 -36.15
CA ASN A 559 23.63 -4.66 -35.55
C ASN A 559 23.64 -4.65 -34.02
N ALA A 560 22.78 -3.87 -33.37
CA ALA A 560 22.81 -3.72 -31.91
C ALA A 560 22.59 -5.02 -31.12
N PRO A 561 21.71 -5.96 -31.52
CA PRO A 561 21.48 -7.20 -30.76
C PRO A 561 22.73 -8.09 -30.65
N GLY A 562 23.58 -8.12 -31.67
CA GLY A 562 24.78 -8.97 -31.77
C GLY A 562 26.11 -8.27 -31.55
N ALA A 563 26.13 -6.94 -31.38
CA ALA A 563 27.35 -6.16 -31.28
C ALA A 563 28.15 -6.53 -30.02
N GLU A 564 29.45 -6.79 -30.14
CA GLU A 564 30.32 -6.99 -28.98
C GLU A 564 30.52 -5.67 -28.20
N THR A 565 30.88 -5.75 -26.91
CA THR A 565 31.20 -4.57 -26.10
C THR A 565 32.70 -4.51 -25.86
N VAL A 566 33.33 -3.42 -26.28
CA VAL A 566 34.73 -3.10 -25.99
C VAL A 566 34.83 -1.89 -25.07
N GLU A 567 35.80 -1.93 -24.18
CA GLU A 567 36.10 -0.82 -23.26
C GLU A 567 37.24 0.01 -23.86
N LYS A 568 37.09 1.34 -23.87
CA LYS A 568 38.09 2.28 -24.40
C LYS A 568 38.60 3.24 -23.35
#